data_AF-A0A3D5RYS6-F1
#
_entry.id   AF-A0A3D5RYS6-F1
#
_cell.length_a   1.000
_cell.length_b   1.000
_cell.length_c   1.000
_cell.angle_alpha   90.00
_cell.angle_beta   90.00
_cell.angle_gamma   90.00
#
_symmetry.space_group_name_H-M   'P 1'
#
loop_
_entity.id
_entity.type
_entity.pdbx_description
1 polymer ?
#
loop_
_entity_poly.entity_id
_entity_poly.type
_entity_poly.pdbx_seq_one_letter_code
_entity_poly.pdbx_strand_id
1 'polypeptide(L)'
;NNQSIKLKEVVVDIKVDDRIVGVIDQDMKFKIPANDYFSVPLNASFNIRDLGLLNGIISVLGGKPVRVHYQGYIKVALYGYVKKVPVDFEEDIRM
;
A
#
# COMPACT_ATOMS: atom_id res chain seq x y z
N ASN A 1 -24.93 18.74 1.75
CA ASN A 1 -23.62 19.33 2.09
C ASN A 1 -22.55 18.51 1.39
N ASN A 2 -21.96 19.00 0.29
CA ASN A 2 -21.14 18.20 -0.66
C ASN A 2 -19.65 18.25 -0.30
N GLN A 3 -19.28 17.67 0.86
CA GLN A 3 -17.87 17.55 1.25
C GLN A 3 -17.23 16.45 0.40
N SER A 4 -16.43 16.80 -0.61
CA SER A 4 -15.79 15.81 -1.48
C SER A 4 -14.30 15.67 -1.14
N ILE A 5 -13.92 14.59 -0.48
CA ILE A 5 -12.53 14.19 -0.37
C ILE A 5 -12.12 13.58 -1.70
N LYS A 6 -10.94 13.95 -2.20
CA LYS A 6 -10.37 13.36 -3.42
C LYS A 6 -9.08 12.64 -3.06
N LEU A 7 -8.99 11.36 -3.37
CA LEU A 7 -7.73 10.64 -3.39
C LEU A 7 -6.95 11.06 -4.63
N LYS A 8 -5.68 11.46 -4.44
CA LYS A 8 -4.84 12.03 -5.48
C LYS A 8 -3.71 11.11 -5.90
N GLU A 9 -3.05 10.50 -4.93
CA GLU A 9 -1.84 9.71 -5.13
C GLU A 9 -1.71 8.73 -3.97
N VAL A 10 -1.22 7.54 -4.26
CA VAL A 10 -0.82 6.54 -3.27
C VAL A 10 0.60 6.13 -3.59
N VAL A 11 1.52 6.37 -2.65
CA VAL A 11 2.91 5.95 -2.73
C VAL A 11 3.21 5.08 -1.51
N VAL A 12 3.35 3.77 -1.69
CA VAL A 12 3.58 2.82 -0.60
C VAL A 12 4.61 1.78 -1.04
N ASP A 13 5.68 1.64 -0.26
CA ASP A 13 6.63 0.55 -0.40
C ASP A 13 6.10 -0.68 0.33
N ILE A 14 6.21 -1.84 -0.31
CA ILE A 14 5.91 -3.14 0.27
C ILE A 14 7.25 -3.79 0.60
N LYS A 15 7.47 -4.03 1.89
CA LYS A 15 8.70 -4.61 2.40
C LYS A 15 8.45 -5.98 3.02
N VAL A 16 9.42 -6.86 2.88
CA VAL A 16 9.49 -8.14 3.59
C VAL A 16 10.87 -8.27 4.19
N ASP A 17 10.95 -8.53 5.50
CA ASP A 17 12.21 -8.55 6.25
C ASP A 17 13.09 -7.33 5.93
N ASP A 18 12.49 -6.14 5.97
CA ASP A 18 13.10 -4.84 5.67
C ASP A 18 13.56 -4.61 4.22
N ARG A 19 13.34 -5.55 3.30
CA ARG A 19 13.67 -5.40 1.87
C ARG A 19 12.44 -5.01 1.07
N ILE A 20 12.57 -3.98 0.24
CA ILE A 20 11.51 -3.57 -0.70
C ILE A 20 11.37 -4.65 -1.78
N VAL A 21 10.15 -5.17 -1.92
CA VAL A 21 9.81 -6.22 -2.90
C VAL A 21 8.75 -5.77 -3.90
N GLY A 22 8.04 -4.71 -3.57
CA GLY A 22 7.08 -4.06 -4.45
C GLY A 22 6.84 -2.62 -4.07
N VAL A 23 6.26 -1.88 -5.00
CA VAL A 23 5.88 -0.49 -4.83
C VAL A 23 4.49 -0.29 -5.40
N ILE A 24 3.66 0.45 -4.66
CA ILE A 24 2.43 1.04 -5.14
C ILE A 24 2.76 2.51 -5.41
N ASP A 25 2.81 2.90 -6.68
CA ASP A 25 2.94 4.30 -7.08
C ASP A 25 1.86 4.58 -8.11
N GLN A 26 0.77 5.20 -7.64
CA GLN A 26 -0.42 5.38 -8.45
C GLN A 26 -1.02 6.76 -8.25
N ASP A 27 -1.09 7.51 -9.35
CA ASP A 27 -1.92 8.70 -9.45
C ASP A 27 -3.38 8.32 -9.62
N MET A 28 -4.24 8.97 -8.84
CA MET A 28 -5.67 8.68 -8.79
C MET A 28 -6.50 9.97 -8.85
N LYS A 29 -7.66 9.90 -9.50
CA LYS A 29 -8.69 10.95 -9.44
C LYS A 29 -9.97 10.34 -8.88
N PHE A 30 -9.86 9.69 -7.72
CA PHE A 30 -10.98 9.03 -7.08
C PHE A 30 -11.69 9.98 -6.11
N LYS A 31 -12.98 10.24 -6.35
CA LYS A 31 -13.81 11.04 -5.44
C LYS A 31 -14.41 10.10 -4.40
N ILE A 32 -14.05 10.31 -3.14
CA ILE A 32 -14.58 9.52 -2.02
C ILE A 32 -16.00 10.03 -1.71
N PRO A 33 -17.02 9.15 -1.73
CA PRO A 33 -18.36 9.51 -1.28
C PRO A 33 -18.35 9.87 0.21
N ALA A 34 -19.14 10.88 0.60
CA ALA A 34 -19.19 11.33 1.98
C ALA A 34 -19.95 10.32 2.86
N ASN A 35 -19.41 10.01 4.04
CA ASN A 35 -19.99 9.10 5.03
C ASN A 35 -20.24 7.66 4.53
N ASP A 36 -19.38 7.16 3.64
CA ASP A 36 -19.53 5.80 3.10
C ASP A 36 -18.22 5.01 3.21
N TYR A 37 -18.35 3.69 3.26
CA TYR A 37 -17.22 2.77 3.10
C TYR A 37 -16.84 2.73 1.63
N PHE A 38 -15.56 2.89 1.33
CA PHE A 38 -15.08 2.85 -0.04
C PHE A 38 -13.86 1.95 -0.14
N SER A 39 -13.77 1.25 -1.28
CA SER A 39 -12.60 0.47 -1.66
C SER A 39 -11.88 1.16 -2.80
N VAL A 40 -10.56 1.19 -2.73
CA VAL A 40 -9.71 1.80 -3.75
C VAL A 40 -8.98 0.68 -4.48
N PRO A 41 -9.10 0.58 -5.82
CA PRO A 41 -8.31 -0.39 -6.58
C PRO A 41 -6.87 0.11 -6.67
N LEU A 42 -5.97 -0.55 -5.93
CA LEU A 42 -4.54 -0.27 -5.93
C LEU A 42 -3.81 -1.24 -6.85
N ASN A 43 -2.86 -0.72 -7.64
CA ASN A 43 -1.97 -1.54 -8.44
C ASN A 43 -0.58 -1.57 -7.79
N ALA A 44 -0.15 -2.76 -7.39
CA ALA A 44 1.21 -2.99 -6.88
C ALA A 44 2.09 -3.55 -7.99
N SER A 45 3.28 -2.97 -8.15
CA SER A 45 4.31 -3.46 -9.06
C SER A 45 5.37 -4.20 -8.26
N PHE A 46 5.66 -5.45 -8.65
CA PHE A 46 6.64 -6.30 -7.98
C PHE A 46 7.82 -6.58 -8.90
N ASN A 47 9.02 -6.57 -8.34
CA ASN A 47 10.21 -6.97 -9.07
C ASN A 47 10.33 -8.50 -9.05
N ILE A 48 10.39 -9.11 -10.23
CA ILE A 48 10.51 -10.57 -10.41
C ILE A 48 11.75 -11.14 -9.70
N ARG A 49 12.86 -10.39 -9.65
CA ARG A 49 14.07 -10.82 -8.92
C ARG A 49 13.81 -10.93 -7.42
N ASP A 50 13.09 -9.96 -6.87
CA ASP A 50 12.79 -9.91 -5.44
C ASP A 50 11.71 -10.92 -5.06
N LEU A 51 10.76 -11.23 -5.96
CA LEU A 51 9.81 -12.35 -5.81
C LEU A 51 10.52 -13.71 -5.67
N GLY A 52 11.63 -13.93 -6.39
CA GLY A 52 12.44 -15.16 -6.25
C GLY A 52 13.07 -15.29 -4.86
N LEU A 53 13.52 -14.17 -4.28
CA LEU A 53 14.06 -14.12 -2.92
C LEU A 53 12.97 -14.36 -1.87
N LEU A 54 11.78 -13.79 -2.07
CA LEU A 54 10.62 -14.02 -1.22
C LEU A 54 10.24 -15.50 -1.16
N ASN A 55 10.14 -16.15 -2.32
CA ASN A 55 9.83 -17.57 -2.39
C ASN A 55 10.90 -18.41 -1.68
N GLY A 56 12.18 -18.04 -1.79
CA GLY A 56 13.28 -18.69 -1.07
C GLY A 56 13.16 -18.54 0.45
N ILE A 57 12.86 -17.33 0.95
CA ILE A 57 12.67 -17.05 2.38
C ILE A 57 11.46 -17.85 2.91
N ILE A 58 10.32 -17.79 2.23
CA ILE A 58 9.09 -18.53 2.60
C ILE A 58 9.38 -20.04 2.66
N SER A 59 10.10 -20.58 1.67
CA SER A 59 10.45 -22.00 1.61
C SER A 59 11.34 -22.45 2.77
N VAL A 60 12.34 -21.64 3.14
CA VAL A 60 13.25 -21.92 4.26
C VAL A 60 12.55 -21.78 5.61
N LEU A 61 11.59 -20.85 5.71
CA LEU A 61 10.84 -20.59 6.93
C LEU A 61 9.76 -21.66 7.21
N GLY A 62 9.49 -22.59 6.28
CA GLY A 62 8.69 -23.79 6.54
C GLY A 62 7.28 -23.50 7.05
N GLY A 63 6.62 -22.46 6.53
CA GLY A 63 5.26 -22.06 6.95
C GLY A 63 5.21 -21.13 8.16
N LYS A 64 6.34 -20.59 8.62
CA LYS A 64 6.34 -19.48 9.60
C LYS A 64 5.74 -18.21 8.97
N PRO A 65 5.06 -17.37 9.77
CA PRO A 65 4.54 -16.09 9.28
C PRO A 65 5.68 -15.23 8.72
N VAL A 66 5.43 -14.62 7.57
CA VAL A 66 6.32 -13.64 6.96
C VAL A 66 5.77 -12.26 7.26
N ARG A 67 6.61 -11.39 7.83
CA ARG A 67 6.23 -10.01 8.14
C ARG A 67 6.30 -9.16 6.88
N VAL A 68 5.17 -8.59 6.51
CA VAL A 68 5.04 -7.63 5.43
C VAL A 68 4.81 -6.25 6.02
N HIS A 69 5.60 -5.28 5.61
CA HIS A 69 5.51 -3.90 6.07
C HIS A 69 5.18 -2.97 4.90
N TYR A 70 4.06 -2.26 5.04
CA TYR A 70 3.57 -1.28 4.10
C TYR A 70 3.89 0.11 4.64
N GLN A 71 4.80 0.82 3.98
CA GLN A 71 5.27 2.12 4.43
C GLN A 71 5.21 3.15 3.32
N GLY A 72 4.63 4.31 3.58
CA GLY A 72 4.58 5.39 2.60
C GLY A 72 3.58 6.48 2.97
N TYR A 73 2.86 6.97 1.98
CA TYR A 73 1.84 7.99 2.19
C TYR A 73 0.72 7.96 1.14
N ILE A 74 -0.42 8.48 1.54
CA ILE A 74 -1.57 8.73 0.69
C ILE A 74 -1.78 10.24 0.59
N LYS A 75 -1.84 10.76 -0.63
CA LYS A 75 -2.15 12.16 -0.91
C LYS A 75 -3.67 12.32 -1.06
N VAL A 76 -4.27 13.09 -0.17
CA VAL A 76 -5.70 13.44 -0.21
C VAL A 76 -5.87 14.94 -0.42
N ALA A 77 -6.94 15.33 -1.10
CA ALA A 77 -7.34 16.71 -1.25
C ALA A 77 -8.73 16.93 -0.63
N LEU A 78 -8.82 17.88 0.30
CA LEU A 78 -10.04 18.31 0.96
C LEU A 78 -10.20 19.82 0.75
N TYR A 79 -11.30 20.25 0.13
CA TYR A 79 -11.57 21.68 -0.17
C TYR A 79 -10.43 22.43 -0.88
N GLY A 80 -9.66 21.74 -1.74
CA GLY A 80 -8.51 22.33 -2.45
C GLY A 80 -7.19 22.27 -1.69
N TYR A 81 -7.21 21.94 -0.40
CA TYR A 81 -6.01 21.69 0.40
C TYR A 81 -5.54 20.26 0.23
N VAL A 82 -4.27 20.09 -0.09
CA VAL A 82 -3.63 18.78 -0.25
C VAL A 82 -2.92 18.40 1.04
N LYS A 83 -3.17 17.20 1.55
CA LYS A 83 -2.49 16.63 2.71
C LYS A 83 -1.91 15.26 2.38
N LYS A 84 -0.69 15.00 2.84
CA LYS A 84 -0.11 13.65 2.85
C LYS A 84 -0.44 12.99 4.17
N VAL A 85 -1.06 11.82 4.12
CA VAL A 85 -1.38 10.98 5.27
C VAL A 85 -0.37 9.84 5.26
N PRO A 86 0.50 9.71 6.28
CA PRO A 86 1.46 8.61 6.32
C PRO A 86 0.74 7.27 6.47
N VAL A 87 1.30 6.23 5.86
CA VAL A 87 0.91 4.84 6.02
C VAL A 87 2.09 4.10 6.62
N ASP A 88 1.83 3.40 7.71
CA ASP A 88 2.78 2.53 8.38
C ASP A 88 1.96 1.38 8.96
N PHE A 89 2.00 0.23 8.29
CA PHE A 89 1.18 -0.93 8.62
C PHE A 89 1.99 -2.21 8.45
N GLU A 90 2.05 -3.02 9.50
CA GLU A 90 2.70 -4.33 9.49
C GLU A 90 1.66 -5.44 9.59
N GLU A 91 1.83 -6.49 8.80
CA GLU A 91 1.01 -7.69 8.83
C GLU A 91 1.86 -8.94 8.72
N ASP A 92 1.54 -9.94 9.52
CA ASP A 92 2.15 -11.27 9.44
C ASP A 92 1.30 -12.15 8.52
N ILE A 93 1.77 -12.39 7.29
CA ILE A 93 1.08 -13.25 6.33
C ILE A 93 1.50 -14.70 6.58
N ARG A 94 0.49 -15.57 6.73
CA ARG A 94 0.66 -17.03 6.72
C ARG A 94 0.11 -17.56 5.40
N MET A 95 0.98 -18.20 4.62
CA MET A 95 0.61 -18.90 3.38
C MET A 95 0.49 -20.39 3.63
#